data_AF-D1JGQ6-F1
#
_entry.id   AF-D1JGQ6-F1
#
_cell.length_a   1.000
_cell.length_b   1.000
_cell.length_c   1.000
_cell.angle_alpha   90.00
_cell.angle_beta   90.00
_cell.angle_gamma   90.00
#
_symmetry.space_group_name_H-M   'P 1'
#
loop_
_entity.id
_entity.type
_entity.pdbx_description
1 polymer ?
#
loop_
_entity_poly.entity_id
_entity_poly.type
_entity_poly.pdbx_seq_one_letter_code
_entity_poly.pdbx_strand_id
1 'polypeptide(L)' 'MVKIRVGVVGCGSIGSEICKAIDSDVASGLDLGMELKFLIDTNPANIDRLCKSLTKTPDILKSDNTVG' A
#
# COMPACT_ATOMS: atom_id res chain seq x y z
N MET A 1 -7.05 14.71 13.31
CA MET A 1 -8.06 13.66 13.02
C MET A 1 -7.39 12.30 13.11
N VAL A 2 -8.10 11.28 13.57
CA VAL A 2 -7.62 9.90 13.55
C VAL A 2 -7.72 9.38 12.11
N LYS A 3 -6.63 8.81 11.59
CA LYS A 3 -6.61 8.21 10.24
C LYS A 3 -7.04 6.75 10.29
N ILE A 4 -7.78 6.32 9.28
CA ILE A 4 -8.08 4.91 9.03
C ILE A 4 -6.78 4.23 8.58
N ARG A 5 -6.35 3.24 9.35
CA ARG A 5 -5.17 2.43 9.02
C ARG A 5 -5.58 1.34 8.04
N VAL A 6 -5.01 1.37 6.85
CA VAL A 6 -5.33 0.45 5.76
C VAL A 6 -4.15 -0.47 5.52
N GLY A 7 -4.43 -1.72 5.14
CA GLY A 7 -3.42 -2.52 4.49
C GLY A 7 -4.00 -3.30 3.32
N VAL A 8 -3.11 -3.65 2.40
CA VAL A 8 -3.46 -4.20 1.10
C VAL A 8 -2.77 -5.54 0.94
N VAL A 9 -3.56 -6.55 0.54
CA VAL A 9 -3.11 -7.88 0.18
C VAL A 9 -3.25 -8.02 -1.34
N GLY A 10 -2.13 -8.24 -2.02
CA GLY A 10 -1.99 -8.24 -3.46
C GLY A 10 -1.50 -6.88 -4.00
N CYS A 11 -0.23 -6.79 -4.32
CA CYS A 11 0.46 -5.65 -4.95
C CYS A 11 0.38 -5.68 -6.49
N GLY A 12 -0.61 -6.39 -7.05
CA GLY A 12 -0.93 -6.35 -8.49
C GLY A 12 -1.51 -5.00 -8.92
N SER A 13 -2.14 -4.95 -10.11
CA SER A 13 -2.64 -3.69 -10.70
C SER A 13 -3.60 -2.94 -9.78
N ILE A 14 -4.58 -3.63 -9.19
CA ILE A 14 -5.60 -3.00 -8.31
C ILE A 14 -4.98 -2.52 -7.02
N GLY A 15 -4.24 -3.38 -6.31
CA GLY A 15 -3.62 -3.00 -5.04
C GLY A 15 -2.63 -1.86 -5.21
N SER A 16 -1.88 -1.84 -6.31
CA SER A 16 -0.97 -0.74 -6.64
C SER A 16 -1.71 0.60 -6.77
N GLU A 17 -2.82 0.65 -7.50
CA GLU A 17 -3.59 1.89 -7.66
C GLU A 17 -4.25 2.36 -6.36
N ILE A 18 -4.77 1.42 -5.54
CA ILE A 18 -5.29 1.75 -4.20
C ILE A 18 -4.20 2.36 -3.33
N CYS A 19 -3.00 1.77 -3.32
CA CYS A 19 -1.89 2.27 -2.51
C CYS A 19 -1.45 3.67 -2.95
N LYS A 20 -1.36 3.92 -4.26
CA LYS A 20 -1.02 5.25 -4.79
C LYS A 20 -2.09 6.29 -4.46
N ALA A 21 -3.37 5.92 -4.52
CA ALA A 21 -4.47 6.82 -4.17
C ALA A 21 -4.40 7.24 -2.69
N ILE A 22 -4.11 6.29 -1.78
CA ILE A 22 -3.91 6.58 -0.35
C ILE A 22 -2.65 7.41 -0.11
N ASP A 23 -1.55 7.13 -0.82
CA ASP A 23 -0.29 7.86 -0.69
C ASP A 23 -0.39 9.32 -1.19
N SER A 24 -1.12 9.52 -2.29
CA SER A 24 -1.25 10.80 -2.99
C SER A 24 -2.41 11.67 -2.49
N ASP A 25 -3.15 11.23 -1.46
CA ASP A 25 -4.38 11.91 -0.99
C ASP A 25 -4.11 13.38 -0.61
N VAL A 26 -3.00 13.62 0.09
CA VAL A 26 -2.59 14.96 0.56
C VAL A 26 -2.17 15.85 -0.61
N ALA A 27 -1.49 15.27 -1.61
CA ALA A 27 -1.00 16.01 -2.78
C ALA A 27 -2.15 16.40 -3.73
N SER A 28 -3.24 15.63 -3.73
CA SER A 28 -4.39 15.82 -4.61
C SER A 28 -5.43 16.79 -4.02
N GLY A 29 -5.21 17.33 -2.82
CA GLY A 29 -6.18 18.14 -2.09
C GLY A 29 -7.38 17.33 -1.56
N LEU A 30 -7.29 16.00 -1.60
CA LEU A 30 -8.35 15.08 -1.21
C LEU A 30 -7.87 14.26 0.00
N ASP A 31 -8.10 14.77 1.21
CA ASP A 31 -7.81 14.00 2.43
C ASP A 31 -8.84 12.87 2.58
N LEU A 32 -8.45 11.66 2.20
CA LEU A 32 -9.26 10.44 2.38
C LEU A 32 -9.29 10.03 3.85
N GLY A 33 -8.48 10.65 4.71
CA GLY A 33 -8.34 10.28 6.11
C GLY A 33 -7.72 8.90 6.27
N MET A 34 -6.93 8.43 5.31
CA MET A 34 -6.35 7.09 5.29
C MET A 34 -4.83 7.12 5.48
N GLU A 35 -4.28 6.02 5.98
CA GLU A 35 -2.86 5.79 6.10
C GLU A 35 -2.54 4.33 5.78
N LEU A 36 -1.72 4.12 4.74
CA LEU A 36 -1.26 2.79 4.36
C LEU A 36 -0.23 2.28 5.39
N LYS A 37 -0.55 1.18 6.06
CA LYS A 37 0.27 0.59 7.12
C LYS A 37 0.91 -0.72 6.76
N PHE A 38 0.30 -1.52 5.91
CA PHE A 38 0.90 -2.80 5.51
C PHE A 38 0.64 -3.18 4.06
N LEU A 39 1.64 -3.84 3.47
CA LEU A 39 1.58 -4.47 2.16
C LEU A 39 1.93 -5.95 2.28
N ILE A 40 1.10 -6.78 1.67
CA ILE A 40 1.32 -8.22 1.57
C ILE A 40 1.18 -8.63 0.12
N ASP A 41 2.13 -9.40 -0.39
CA ASP A 41 2.04 -10.05 -1.71
C ASP A 41 2.71 -11.41 -1.64
N THR A 42 2.36 -12.32 -2.55
CA THR A 42 3.05 -13.61 -2.68
C THR A 42 4.42 -13.47 -3.35
N ASN A 43 4.60 -12.40 -4.13
CA ASN A 43 5.85 -12.09 -4.80
C ASN A 43 6.51 -10.84 -4.18
N PRO A 44 7.65 -10.99 -3.48
CA PRO A 44 8.34 -9.85 -2.85
C PRO A 44 8.76 -8.78 -3.87
N ALA A 45 9.02 -9.14 -5.12
CA ALA A 45 9.37 -8.16 -6.17
C ALA A 45 8.22 -7.18 -6.45
N ASN A 46 6.96 -7.59 -6.28
CA ASN A 46 5.81 -6.69 -6.42
C ASN A 46 5.77 -5.67 -5.27
N ILE A 47 6.07 -6.11 -4.05
CA ILE A 47 6.15 -5.24 -2.87
C ILE A 47 7.24 -4.20 -3.09
N ASP A 48 8.45 -4.63 -3.47
CA ASP A 48 9.59 -3.74 -3.72
C ASP A 48 9.29 -2.73 -4.81
N ARG A 49 8.67 -3.18 -5.91
CA ARG A 49 8.28 -2.30 -7.02
C ARG A 49 7.25 -1.26 -6.57
N LEU A 50 6.24 -1.66 -5.81
CA LEU A 50 5.20 -0.76 -5.34
C LEU A 50 5.78 0.26 -4.35
N CYS A 51 6.55 -0.19 -3.36
CA CYS A 51 7.21 0.70 -2.39
C CYS A 51 8.07 1.79 -3.05
N LYS A 52 8.80 1.47 -4.14
CA LYS A 52 9.57 2.46 -4.91
C LYS A 52 8.71 3.54 -5.59
N SER A 53 7.42 3.27 -5.79
CA SER A 53 6.47 4.21 -6.41
C SER A 53 5.64 5.01 -5.40
N LEU A 54 5.75 4.69 -4.11
CA LEU A 54 5.06 5.40 -3.03
C LEU A 54 6.00 6.43 -2.40
N THR A 55 5.41 7.53 -1.96
CA THR A 55 6.10 8.60 -1.23
C THR A 55 6.33 8.20 0.23
N LYS A 56 5.36 7.48 0.82
CA LYS A 56 5.43 6.96 2.19
C LYS A 56 5.57 5.44 2.15
N THR A 57 6.63 4.96 2.78
CA THR A 57 6.84 3.52 2.97
C THR A 57 5.86 3.00 4.04
N PRO A 58 5.13 1.91 3.77
CA PRO A 58 4.30 1.25 4.77
C PRO A 58 5.16 0.66 5.90
N ASP A 59 4.63 0.66 7.13
CA ASP A 59 5.34 0.19 8.32
C ASP A 59 5.62 -1.33 8.29
N ILE A 60 4.77 -2.10 7.61
CA ILE A 60 4.88 -3.57 7.56
C ILE A 60 4.85 -4.05 6.11
N LEU A 61 5.90 -4.76 5.73
CA LEU A 61 6.01 -5.42 4.43
C LEU A 61 6.17 -6.92 4.67
N LYS A 62 5.32 -7.74 4.07
CA LYS A 62 5.38 -9.19 4.24
C LYS A 62 5.18 -9.91 2.90
N SER A 63 6.10 -10.80 2.54
CA SER A 63 5.81 -11.80 1.52
C SER A 63 5.05 -12.96 2.17
N ASP A 64 3.85 -13.26 1.71
CA ASP A 64 3.12 -14.44 2.19
C ASP A 64 3.14 -15.54 1.13
N ASN A 65 3.86 -16.62 1.42
CA ASN A 65 4.04 -17.75 0.51
C ASN A 65 3.01 -18.85 0.77
N THR A 66 1.90 -18.57 1.46
CA THR A 66 0.83 -19.55 1.64
C THR A 66 0.32 -20.01 0.27
N VAL A 67 0.75 -21.20 -0.13
CA VAL A 67 0.16 -21.97 -1.20
C VAL A 67 -1.23 -22.36 -0.69
N GLY A 68 -2.26 -21.67 -1.20
CA GLY A 68 -3.66 -22.02 -0.94
C GLY A 68 -4.01 -23.39 -1.51
#